data_AF-A0A0T5NMK6-F1
#
_entry.id   AF-A0A0T5NMK6-F1
#
_cell.length_a   1.000
_cell.length_b   1.000
_cell.length_c   1.000
_cell.angle_alpha   90.00
_cell.angle_beta   90.00
_cell.angle_gamma   90.00
#
_symmetry.space_group_name_H-M   'P 1'
#
loop_
_entity.id
_entity.type
_entity.pdbx_description
1 polymer ?
#
loop_
_entity_poly.entity_id
_entity_poly.type
_entity_poly.pdbx_seq_one_letter_code
_entity_poly.pdbx_strand_id
1 'polypeptide(L)' 'DSVLFDYTKLGGKKTLAKQGVDFQSGMPGFGDELTDAQIWNILAFIKSTWPDRQREVQAARSEAEQQKRGD' A
#
# COMPACT_ATOMS: atom_id res chain seq x y z
N ASP A 1 5.52 -3.42 0.93
CA ASP A 1 4.98 -2.06 1.09
C ASP A 1 4.54 -1.38 -0.21
N SER A 2 4.98 -1.84 -1.39
CA SER A 2 4.49 -1.27 -2.64
C SER A 2 2.98 -1.38 -2.79
N VAL A 3 2.35 -2.40 -2.19
CA VAL A 3 0.89 -2.52 -2.19
C VAL A 3 0.24 -1.38 -1.40
N LEU A 4 0.71 -1.08 -0.18
CA LEU A 4 0.19 0.06 0.61
C LEU A 4 0.35 1.39 -0.14
N PHE A 5 1.47 1.57 -0.82
CA PHE A 5 1.70 2.72 -1.68
C PHE A 5 0.70 2.78 -2.84
N ASP A 6 0.51 1.69 -3.58
CA ASP A 6 -0.42 1.63 -4.71
C ASP A 6 -1.86 1.89 -4.27
N TYR A 7 -2.30 1.32 -3.14
CA TYR A 7 -3.61 1.61 -2.55
C TYR A 7 -3.77 3.11 -2.25
N THR A 8 -2.77 3.73 -1.62
CA THR A 8 -2.85 5.16 -1.25
C THR A 8 -2.82 6.05 -2.49
N LYS A 9 -2.00 5.73 -3.49
CA LYS A 9 -1.86 6.54 -4.70
C LYS A 9 -3.06 6.39 -5.65
N LEU A 10 -3.49 5.16 -5.90
CA LEU A 10 -4.46 4.85 -6.96
C LEU A 10 -5.88 4.66 -6.45
N GLY A 11 -6.04 4.42 -5.14
CA GLY A 11 -7.29 4.00 -4.53
C GLY A 11 -7.55 2.50 -4.69
N GLY A 12 -8.49 1.98 -3.91
CA GLY A 12 -8.69 0.53 -3.81
C GLY A 12 -9.19 -0.12 -5.09
N LYS A 13 -10.08 0.56 -5.83
CA LYS A 13 -10.66 0.03 -7.07
C LYS A 13 -9.59 -0.17 -8.15
N LYS A 14 -8.77 0.85 -8.41
CA LYS A 14 -7.71 0.78 -9.43
C LYS A 14 -6.61 -0.22 -9.05
N THR A 15 -6.25 -0.29 -7.77
CA THR A 15 -5.22 -1.22 -7.29
C THR A 15 -5.67 -2.68 -7.41
N LEU A 16 -6.91 -3.00 -7.01
CA LEU A 16 -7.46 -4.36 -7.14
C LEU A 16 -7.70 -4.77 -8.59
N ALA A 17 -8.12 -3.83 -9.46
CA ALA A 17 -8.27 -4.11 -10.89
C ALA A 17 -6.95 -4.56 -11.53
N LYS A 18 -5.80 -4.03 -11.10
CA LYS A 18 -4.47 -4.49 -11.56
C LYS A 18 -4.15 -5.94 -11.16
N GLN A 19 -4.84 -6.46 -10.16
CA GLN A 19 -4.72 -7.83 -9.68
C GLN A 19 -5.82 -8.75 -10.26
N GLY A 20 -6.59 -8.26 -11.24
CA GLY A 20 -7.68 -9.02 -11.88
C GLY A 20 -8.95 -9.09 -11.04
N VAL A 21 -9.07 -8.27 -9.98
CA VAL A 21 -10.23 -8.26 -9.09
C VAL A 21 -11.10 -7.04 -9.39
N ASP A 22 -12.31 -7.27 -9.88
CA ASP A 22 -13.33 -6.21 -9.97
C ASP A 22 -14.03 -6.04 -8.62
N PHE A 23 -13.75 -4.93 -7.96
CA PHE A 23 -14.29 -4.62 -6.64
C PHE A 23 -14.66 -3.13 -6.54
N GLN A 24 -15.86 -2.86 -6.02
CA GLN A 24 -16.29 -1.49 -5.72
C GLN A 24 -15.69 -1.06 -4.38
N SER A 25 -14.55 -0.36 -4.43
CA SER A 25 -13.92 0.24 -3.26
C SER A 25 -14.33 1.69 -3.07
N GLY A 26 -14.66 2.07 -1.83
CA GLY A 26 -14.86 3.45 -1.43
C GLY A 26 -13.57 4.22 -1.12
N MET A 27 -12.39 3.58 -1.22
CA MET A 27 -11.11 4.24 -0.97
C MET A 27 -10.67 5.05 -2.20
N PRO A 28 -10.65 6.39 -2.14
CA PRO A 28 -10.14 7.22 -3.22
C PRO A 28 -8.62 7.08 -3.35
N GLY A 29 -8.08 7.45 -4.51
CA GLY A 29 -6.64 7.60 -4.71
C GLY A 29 -6.21 9.03 -4.42
N PHE A 30 -5.03 9.19 -3.84
CA PHE A 30 -4.46 10.50 -3.47
C PHE A 30 -3.35 10.97 -4.43
N GLY A 31 -3.10 10.27 -5.54
CA GLY A 31 -2.00 10.57 -6.46
C GLY A 31 -2.08 11.93 -7.16
N ASP A 32 -3.26 12.56 -7.18
CA ASP A 32 -3.46 13.91 -7.74
C ASP A 32 -3.24 15.02 -6.69
N GLU A 33 -3.25 14.67 -5.40
CA GLU A 33 -3.11 15.60 -4.27
C GLU A 33 -1.75 15.50 -3.57
N LEU A 34 -1.13 14.31 -3.59
CA LEU A 34 0.10 13.99 -2.89
C LEU A 34 1.17 13.52 -3.87
N THR A 35 2.39 14.03 -3.66
CA THR A 35 3.59 13.49 -4.31
C THR A 35 3.95 12.12 -3.74
N ASP A 36 4.69 11.32 -4.51
CA ASP A 36 5.15 10.00 -4.10
C ASP A 36 5.95 10.06 -2.78
N ALA A 37 6.77 11.09 -2.60
CA ALA A 37 7.52 11.30 -1.36
C ALA A 37 6.60 11.57 -0.16
N GLN A 38 5.53 12.36 -0.35
CA GLN A 38 4.54 12.59 0.72
C GLN A 38 3.80 11.32 1.10
N ILE A 39 3.40 10.50 0.11
CA ILE A 39 2.75 9.21 0.36
C ILE A 39 3.67 8.31 1.19
N TRP A 40 4.94 8.19 0.78
CA TRP A 40 5.92 7.39 1.54
C TRP A 40 6.13 7.91 2.97
N ASN A 41 6.24 9.22 3.15
CA ASN A 41 6.41 9.82 4.48
C ASN A 41 5.19 9.58 5.38
N ILE A 42 3.97 9.69 4.85
CA ILE A 42 2.74 9.41 5.59
C ILE A 42 2.68 7.93 5.98
N LEU A 43 2.97 7.01 5.05
CA LEU A 43 3.01 5.58 5.35
C LEU A 43 4.06 5.25 6.41
N ALA A 44 5.24 5.87 6.35
CA ALA A 44 6.28 5.72 7.36
C ALA A 44 5.81 6.22 8.74
N PHE A 45 5.13 7.38 8.79
CA PHE A 45 4.54 7.90 10.02
C PHE A 45 3.50 6.94 10.60
N ILE A 46 2.54 6.45 9.81
CA ILE A 46 1.52 5.48 10.27
C ILE A 46 2.19 4.21 10.80
N LYS A 47 3.19 3.67 10.08
CA LYS A 47 3.91 2.46 10.52
C LYS A 47 4.68 2.68 11.83
N SER A 48 5.17 3.90 12.07
CA SER A 48 5.89 4.24 13.31
C SER A 48 5.00 4.15 14.56
N THR A 49 3.68 4.31 14.40
CA THR A 49 2.73 4.24 15.51
C THR A 49 2.19 2.83 15.76
N TRP A 50 2.62 1.83 14.99
CA TRP A 50 2.14 0.46 15.15
C TRP A 50 2.87 -0.28 16.28
N PRO A 51 2.16 -1.10 17.08
CA PRO A 51 2.80 -2.03 18.01
C PRO A 51 3.62 -3.12 17.27
N ASP A 52 4.53 -3.76 17.98
CA ASP A 52 5.51 -4.72 17.41
C ASP A 52 4.87 -5.80 16.55
N ARG A 53 3.81 -6.44 17.06
CA ARG A 53 3.09 -7.49 16.35
C ARG A 53 2.62 -7.06 14.96
N GLN A 54 2.07 -5.86 14.83
CA GLN A 54 1.58 -5.33 13.55
C GLN A 54 2.73 -5.01 12.60
N ARG A 55 3.86 -4.51 13.13
CA ARG A 55 5.07 -4.27 12.34
C ARG A 55 5.63 -5.56 11.76
N GLU A 56 5.73 -6.61 12.57
CA GLU A 56 6.20 -7.93 12.14
C GLU A 56 5.30 -8.53 11.04
N VAL A 57 3.98 -8.50 11.24
CA VAL A 57 3.03 -8.98 10.23
C VAL A 57 3.16 -8.19 8.92
N GLN A 58 3.33 -6.87 8.98
CA GLN A 58 3.51 -6.07 7.76
C GLN A 58 4.86 -6.32 7.09
N ALA A 59 5.94 -6.54 7.85
CA ALA A 59 7.25 -6.87 7.30
C ALA A 59 7.19 -8.18 6.51
N ALA A 60 6.62 -9.24 7.09
CA ALA A 60 6.43 -10.52 6.41
C ALA A 60 5.60 -10.40 5.12
N ARG A 61 4.53 -9.58 5.12
CA ARG A 61 3.74 -9.30 3.90
C ARG A 61 4.56 -8.57 2.85
N SER A 62 5.37 -7.59 3.26
CA SER A 62 6.20 -6.81 2.36
C SER A 62 7.30 -7.63 1.71
N GLU A 63 7.90 -8.56 2.45
CA GLU A 63 8.89 -9.51 1.93
C GLU A 63 8.24 -10.44 0.90
N ALA A 64 7.07 -11.01 1.23
CA ALA A 64 6.33 -11.87 0.30
C ALA A 64 5.90 -11.12 -0.98
N GLU A 65 5.54 -9.83 -0.88
CA GLU A 65 5.28 -8.96 -2.03
C GLU A 65 6.50 -8.79 -2.93
N GLN A 66 7.68 -8.55 -2.36
CA GLN A 66 8.92 -8.36 -3.12
C GLN A 66 9.31 -9.64 -3.86
N GLN A 67 9.15 -10.79 -3.21
CA GLN A 67 9.47 -12.09 -3.80
C GLN A 67 8.61 -12.38 -5.03
N LYS A 68 7.30 -12.14 -4.95
CA LYS A 68 6.37 -12.28 -6.09
C LYS A 68 6.61 -11.33 -7.26
N ARG A 69 7.37 -10.25 -7.04
CA ARG A 69 7.65 -9.22 -8.06
C ARG A 69 9.00 -9.43 -8.77
N GLY A 70 9.86 -10.27 -8.18
CA GLY A 70 11.17 -10.64 -8.73
C GLY A 70 11.14 -11.90 -9.61
N ASP A 71 10.06 -12.68 -9.54
CA ASP A 71 9.72 -13.79 -10.44
C ASP A 71 8.93 -13.29 -11.67
#